data_AF-W7Q5C8-F1
#
_entry.id   AF-W7Q5C8-F1
#
_cell.length_a   1.000
_cell.length_b   1.000
_cell.length_c   1.000
_cell.angle_alpha   90.00
_cell.angle_beta   90.00
_cell.angle_gamma   90.00
#
_symmetry.space_group_name_H-M   'P 1'
#
loop_
_entity.id
_entity.type
_entity.pdbx_description
1 polymer ?
#
loop_
_entity_poly.entity_id
_entity_poly.type
_entity_poly.pdbx_seq_one_letter_code
_entity_poly.pdbx_strand_id
1 'polypeptide(L)'
;MSTATLFATQDEMVAAQSFAGRPLPDLLSELQTLYLEDERPWVIGFSGGKDSTVVLSLIYTAIEKLPAHERHKHVYVVSSDTLVETPVVVDMISSTLEHINLRAKEQGLPFTAHQVVPKANETFWVNLLGKGYPAPTQSFRWCTERMKIDPVSSFILDKVTRHGEVVVVLGARSQESASRAQVIAKHKVDGSLLSKHSSLPGAYTYMPIEDWTFDEVWMYLLGAPAHGAERITSCSSYTRTQVRASARLSSTPRHPPAGIPASAAGPVPW
;
A
#
# COMPACT_ATOMS: atom_id res chain seq x y z
N MET A 1 29.27 4.11 -1.51
CA MET A 1 29.45 2.98 -0.58
C MET A 1 28.52 1.87 -1.03
N SER A 2 29.08 0.69 -1.30
CA SER A 2 28.41 -0.45 -1.93
C SER A 2 27.01 -0.72 -1.34
N THR A 3 25.98 -0.61 -2.18
CA THR A 3 24.58 -0.84 -1.84
C THR A 3 24.27 -2.33 -1.90
N ALA A 4 25.10 -3.16 -1.27
CA ALA A 4 24.88 -4.60 -1.27
C ALA A 4 23.61 -4.91 -0.47
N THR A 5 22.58 -5.38 -1.16
CA THR A 5 21.41 -6.02 -0.58
C THR A 5 21.79 -7.39 0.00
N LEU A 6 20.96 -7.95 0.87
CA LEU A 6 21.22 -9.26 1.49
C LEU A 6 21.29 -10.39 0.45
N PHE A 7 20.50 -10.28 -0.61
CA PHE A 7 20.45 -11.18 -1.74
C PHE A 7 20.84 -10.42 -3.02
N ALA A 8 21.48 -11.11 -3.96
CA ALA A 8 21.88 -10.51 -5.23
C ALA A 8 20.69 -10.31 -6.16
N THR A 9 19.71 -11.21 -6.08
CA THR A 9 18.48 -11.17 -6.89
C THR A 9 17.26 -11.39 -6.02
N GLN A 10 16.13 -10.88 -6.48
CA GLN A 10 14.85 -11.10 -5.82
C GLN A 10 14.40 -12.57 -5.94
N ASP A 11 14.85 -13.31 -6.96
CA ASP A 11 14.64 -14.76 -7.06
C ASP A 11 15.34 -15.54 -5.95
N GLU A 12 16.59 -15.17 -5.65
CA GLU A 12 17.35 -15.74 -4.54
C GLU A 12 16.68 -15.45 -3.19
N MET A 13 16.20 -14.21 -2.98
CA MET A 13 15.45 -13.87 -1.77
C MET A 13 14.15 -14.67 -1.65
N VAL A 14 13.38 -14.78 -2.74
CA VAL A 14 12.15 -15.57 -2.79
C VAL A 14 12.42 -17.03 -2.43
N ALA A 15 13.50 -17.63 -2.94
CA ALA A 15 13.83 -19.01 -2.63
C ALA A 15 14.27 -19.23 -1.17
N ALA A 16 14.86 -18.21 -0.53
CA ALA A 16 15.50 -18.36 0.77
C ALA A 16 14.66 -17.88 1.98
N GLN A 17 13.72 -16.96 1.78
CA GLN A 17 13.01 -16.27 2.87
C GLN A 17 11.64 -16.87 3.19
N SER A 18 11.25 -16.72 4.46
CA SER A 18 9.93 -17.06 4.97
C SER A 18 9.42 -15.93 5.86
N PHE A 19 8.15 -15.57 5.73
CA PHE A 19 7.51 -14.52 6.51
C PHE A 19 6.18 -15.02 7.08
N ALA A 20 5.86 -14.62 8.30
CA ALA A 20 4.72 -15.15 9.07
C ALA A 20 4.69 -16.69 9.12
N GLY A 21 5.87 -17.32 9.18
CA GLY A 21 6.02 -18.79 9.17
C GLY A 21 5.75 -19.46 7.82
N ARG A 22 5.56 -18.68 6.74
CA ARG A 22 5.28 -19.17 5.40
C ARG A 22 6.46 -18.89 4.44
N PRO A 23 6.98 -19.91 3.73
CA PRO A 23 7.93 -19.69 2.65
C PRO A 23 7.38 -18.77 1.56
N LEU A 24 8.20 -17.81 1.09
CA LEU A 24 7.81 -16.94 -0.01
C LEU A 24 7.38 -17.69 -1.30
N PRO A 25 8.00 -18.83 -1.69
CA PRO A 25 7.55 -19.58 -2.86
C PRO A 25 6.12 -20.09 -2.71
N ASP A 26 5.72 -20.47 -1.51
CA ASP A 26 4.36 -20.92 -1.22
C ASP A 26 3.36 -19.77 -1.31
N LEU A 27 3.76 -18.55 -0.92
CA LEU A 27 2.94 -17.35 -1.10
C LEU A 27 2.79 -17.00 -2.59
N LEU A 28 3.88 -17.04 -3.37
CA LEU A 28 3.79 -16.83 -4.82
C LEU A 28 2.90 -17.88 -5.49
N SER A 29 2.98 -19.14 -5.06
CA SER A 29 2.17 -20.23 -5.60
C SER A 29 0.67 -20.03 -5.29
N GLU A 30 0.33 -19.54 -4.10
CA GLU A 30 -1.06 -19.16 -3.79
C GLU A 30 -1.53 -17.98 -4.64
N LEU A 31 -0.70 -16.94 -4.80
CA LEU A 31 -1.02 -15.81 -5.66
C LEU A 31 -1.32 -16.25 -7.10
N GLN A 32 -0.50 -17.16 -7.63
CA GLN A 32 -0.69 -17.74 -8.95
C GLN A 32 -1.97 -18.58 -9.02
N THR A 33 -2.20 -19.45 -8.03
CA THR A 33 -3.41 -20.28 -7.97
C THR A 33 -4.67 -19.41 -7.96
N LEU A 34 -4.73 -18.44 -7.04
CA LEU A 34 -5.84 -17.50 -6.93
C LEU A 34 -6.01 -16.63 -8.19
N TYR A 35 -4.91 -16.29 -8.87
CA TYR A 35 -4.96 -15.55 -10.13
C TYR A 35 -5.58 -16.40 -11.26
N LEU A 36 -5.28 -17.69 -11.32
CA LEU A 36 -5.76 -18.61 -12.36
C LEU A 36 -7.16 -19.20 -12.09
N GLU A 37 -7.67 -19.11 -10.86
CA GLU A 37 -8.96 -19.71 -10.46
C GLU A 37 -10.19 -19.17 -11.20
N ASP A 38 -10.12 -17.94 -11.72
CA ASP A 38 -11.25 -17.26 -12.36
C ASP A 38 -10.80 -16.10 -13.27
N GLU A 39 -11.75 -15.34 -13.83
CA GLU A 39 -11.51 -14.20 -14.74
C GLU A 39 -11.67 -12.82 -14.08
N ARG A 40 -11.94 -12.74 -12.77
CA ARG A 40 -12.19 -11.47 -12.07
C ARG A 40 -10.92 -10.62 -12.06
N PRO A 41 -10.90 -9.41 -12.65
CA PRO A 41 -9.70 -8.59 -12.65
C PRO A 41 -9.31 -8.18 -11.24
N TRP A 42 -8.01 -7.99 -11.04
CA TRP A 42 -7.47 -7.57 -9.76
C TRP A 42 -7.30 -6.05 -9.72
N VAL A 43 -7.60 -5.44 -8.58
CA VAL A 43 -7.39 -4.00 -8.31
C VAL A 43 -6.49 -3.87 -7.09
N ILE A 44 -5.22 -3.56 -7.29
CA ILE A 44 -4.25 -3.32 -6.24
C ILE A 44 -4.36 -1.87 -5.77
N GLY A 45 -4.74 -1.66 -4.51
CA GLY A 45 -4.70 -0.35 -3.88
C GLY A 45 -3.27 0.07 -3.57
N PHE A 46 -2.73 1.03 -4.33
CA PHE A 46 -1.35 1.48 -4.21
C PHE A 46 -1.27 2.92 -3.67
N SER A 47 -0.69 3.07 -2.48
CA SER A 47 -0.54 4.37 -1.82
C SER A 47 0.88 4.96 -1.91
N GLY A 48 1.81 4.25 -2.55
CA GLY A 48 3.23 4.56 -2.48
C GLY A 48 3.86 4.25 -1.11
N GLY A 49 3.14 3.61 -0.19
CA GLY A 49 3.69 3.18 1.10
C GLY A 49 4.40 1.84 1.05
N LYS A 50 5.09 1.47 2.14
CA LYS A 50 5.83 0.19 2.25
C LYS A 50 4.95 -1.04 1.98
N ASP A 51 3.78 -1.12 2.62
CA ASP A 51 2.95 -2.31 2.60
C ASP A 51 2.35 -2.53 1.20
N SER A 52 1.83 -1.47 0.56
CA SER A 52 1.33 -1.54 -0.81
C SER A 52 2.44 -1.80 -1.85
N THR A 53 3.67 -1.37 -1.56
CA THR A 53 4.83 -1.66 -2.43
C THR A 53 5.21 -3.14 -2.37
N VAL A 54 5.18 -3.75 -1.18
CA VAL A 54 5.37 -5.21 -1.03
C VAL A 54 4.30 -5.97 -1.79
N VAL A 55 3.03 -5.62 -1.60
CA VAL A 55 1.91 -6.28 -2.30
C VAL A 55 2.06 -6.20 -3.82
N LEU A 56 2.35 -5.00 -4.36
CA LEU A 56 2.58 -4.84 -5.79
C LEU A 56 3.76 -5.70 -6.26
N SER A 57 4.87 -5.69 -5.54
CA SER A 57 6.06 -6.48 -5.89
C SER A 57 5.80 -7.98 -5.88
N LEU A 58 5.07 -8.50 -4.88
CA LEU A 58 4.72 -9.91 -4.79
C LEU A 58 3.85 -10.35 -5.97
N ILE A 59 2.79 -9.59 -6.27
CA ILE A 59 1.85 -9.92 -7.35
C ILE A 59 2.52 -9.80 -8.72
N TYR A 60 3.32 -8.75 -8.92
CA TYR A 60 4.10 -8.60 -10.15
C TYR A 60 5.03 -9.78 -10.37
N THR A 61 5.78 -10.17 -9.34
CA THR A 61 6.70 -11.33 -9.38
C THR A 61 5.95 -12.64 -9.65
N ALA A 62 4.81 -12.85 -8.99
CA ALA A 62 3.98 -14.04 -9.18
C ALA A 62 3.51 -14.17 -10.64
N ILE A 63 2.99 -13.09 -11.23
CA ILE A 63 2.45 -13.10 -12.60
C ILE A 63 3.56 -13.12 -13.65
N GLU A 64 4.68 -12.43 -13.41
CA GLU A 64 5.86 -12.49 -14.29
C GLU A 64 6.41 -13.91 -14.43
N LYS A 65 6.33 -14.71 -13.36
CA LYS A 65 6.77 -16.12 -13.36
C LYS A 65 5.78 -17.09 -14.02
N LEU A 66 4.55 -16.67 -14.30
CA LEU A 66 3.60 -17.50 -15.05
C LEU A 66 3.99 -17.59 -16.53
N PRO A 67 3.73 -18.70 -17.23
CA PRO A 67 3.77 -18.78 -18.68
C PRO A 67 2.91 -17.68 -19.33
N ALA A 68 3.39 -17.09 -20.43
CA ALA A 68 2.70 -15.96 -21.06
C ALA A 68 1.23 -16.22 -21.44
N HIS A 69 0.88 -17.46 -21.78
CA HIS A 69 -0.48 -17.86 -22.16
C HIS A 69 -1.44 -17.97 -20.97
N GLU A 70 -0.93 -18.07 -19.74
CA GLU A 70 -1.72 -18.13 -18.51
C GLU A 70 -1.95 -16.73 -17.91
N ARG A 71 -1.34 -15.68 -18.46
CA ARG A 71 -1.48 -14.29 -17.98
C ARG A 71 -2.74 -13.62 -18.53
N HIS A 72 -3.90 -14.27 -18.39
CA HIS A 72 -5.15 -13.88 -19.04
C HIS A 72 -5.90 -12.74 -18.33
N LYS A 73 -5.80 -12.67 -17.00
CA LYS A 73 -6.54 -11.73 -16.15
C LYS A 73 -5.82 -10.40 -16.00
N HIS A 74 -6.57 -9.31 -16.15
CA HIS A 74 -6.03 -7.95 -16.01
C HIS A 74 -5.79 -7.56 -14.55
N VAL A 75 -4.67 -6.87 -14.30
CA VAL A 75 -4.31 -6.32 -12.99
C VAL A 75 -4.21 -4.79 -13.06
N TYR A 76 -5.14 -4.13 -12.39
CA TYR A 76 -5.14 -2.68 -12.22
C TYR A 76 -4.37 -2.30 -10.97
N VAL A 77 -3.40 -1.39 -11.10
CA VAL A 77 -2.80 -0.69 -9.96
C VAL A 77 -3.47 0.67 -9.87
N VAL A 78 -4.08 1.01 -8.74
CA VAL A 78 -4.79 2.29 -8.59
C VAL A 78 -4.21 3.09 -7.43
N SER A 79 -3.92 4.36 -7.67
CA SER A 79 -3.46 5.31 -6.65
C SER A 79 -4.35 6.54 -6.62
N SER A 80 -4.74 6.98 -5.43
CA SER A 80 -5.55 8.19 -5.26
C SER A 80 -4.65 9.39 -4.99
N ASP A 81 -4.64 10.35 -5.91
CA ASP A 81 -4.02 11.65 -5.69
C ASP A 81 -5.03 12.57 -5.01
N THR A 82 -4.69 12.99 -3.80
CA THR A 82 -5.55 13.85 -2.98
C THR A 82 -5.47 15.32 -3.42
N LEU A 83 -4.54 15.70 -4.30
CA LEU A 83 -4.26 17.09 -4.69
C LEU A 83 -3.80 17.99 -3.52
N VAL A 84 -3.39 17.38 -2.40
CA VAL A 84 -2.79 18.06 -1.23
C VAL A 84 -1.45 17.48 -0.80
N GLU A 85 -0.98 16.44 -1.49
CA GLU A 85 0.36 15.89 -1.26
C GLU A 85 1.43 16.87 -1.74
N THR A 86 2.63 16.78 -1.19
CA THR A 86 3.76 17.61 -1.65
C THR A 86 4.15 17.25 -3.09
N PRO A 87 4.66 18.21 -3.91
CA PRO A 87 5.06 17.95 -5.29
C PRO A 87 6.01 16.75 -5.44
N VAL A 88 6.95 16.60 -4.51
CA VAL A 88 7.90 15.46 -4.49
C VAL A 88 7.18 14.12 -4.37
N VAL A 89 6.12 14.03 -3.57
CA VAL A 89 5.32 12.81 -3.42
C VAL A 89 4.49 12.55 -4.68
N VAL A 90 3.89 13.59 -5.26
CA VAL A 90 3.13 13.49 -6.51
C VAL A 90 4.01 12.99 -7.65
N ASP A 91 5.20 13.58 -7.83
CA ASP A 91 6.16 13.19 -8.87
C ASP A 91 6.63 11.74 -8.68
N MET A 92 6.90 11.34 -7.42
CA MET A 92 7.30 9.97 -7.09
C MET A 92 6.21 8.95 -7.45
N ILE A 93 4.95 9.22 -7.06
CA ILE A 93 3.83 8.32 -7.38
C ILE A 93 3.62 8.27 -8.89
N SER A 94 3.55 9.43 -9.56
CA SER A 94 3.34 9.53 -11.00
C SER A 94 4.41 8.77 -11.78
N SER A 95 5.69 9.00 -11.46
CA SER A 95 6.81 8.28 -12.07
C SER A 95 6.74 6.77 -11.80
N THR A 96 6.30 6.35 -10.61
CA THR A 96 6.13 4.93 -10.30
C THR A 96 5.04 4.29 -11.16
N LEU A 97 3.88 4.94 -11.32
CA LEU A 97 2.79 4.44 -12.16
C LEU A 97 3.20 4.38 -13.63
N GLU A 98 3.89 5.40 -14.14
CA GLU A 98 4.45 5.40 -15.50
C GLU A 98 5.42 4.24 -15.72
N HIS A 99 6.30 3.98 -14.75
CA HIS A 99 7.24 2.88 -14.81
C HIS A 99 6.55 1.51 -14.82
N ILE A 100 5.51 1.32 -14.00
CA ILE A 100 4.70 0.09 -14.01
C ILE A 100 4.11 -0.12 -15.40
N ASN A 101 3.50 0.91 -15.99
CA ASN A 101 2.90 0.83 -17.33
C ASN A 101 3.94 0.51 -18.42
N LEU A 102 5.09 1.18 -18.38
CA LEU A 102 6.17 0.95 -19.35
C LEU A 102 6.69 -0.49 -19.26
N ARG A 103 7.02 -0.96 -18.05
CA ARG A 103 7.58 -2.29 -17.82
C ARG A 103 6.59 -3.40 -18.13
N ALA A 104 5.34 -3.23 -17.73
CA ALA A 104 4.27 -4.16 -18.06
C ALA A 104 4.15 -4.35 -19.59
N LYS A 105 4.22 -3.25 -20.34
CA LYS A 105 4.20 -3.30 -21.81
C LYS A 105 5.44 -3.98 -22.40
N GLU A 106 6.64 -3.64 -21.91
CA GLU A 106 7.91 -4.24 -22.37
C GLU A 106 7.96 -5.75 -22.13
N GLN A 107 7.40 -6.22 -21.01
CA GLN A 107 7.43 -7.62 -20.59
C GLN A 107 6.17 -8.42 -20.97
N GLY A 108 5.19 -7.78 -21.63
CA GLY A 108 3.92 -8.41 -21.98
C GLY A 108 3.13 -8.89 -20.75
N LEU A 109 3.14 -8.11 -19.67
CA LEU A 109 2.38 -8.39 -18.45
C LEU A 109 1.03 -7.65 -18.48
N PRO A 110 -0.05 -8.26 -17.95
CA PRO A 110 -1.41 -7.71 -18.02
C PRO A 110 -1.64 -6.64 -16.94
N PHE A 111 -0.71 -5.71 -16.77
CA PHE A 111 -0.79 -4.65 -15.75
C PHE A 111 -1.06 -3.29 -16.38
N THR A 112 -1.88 -2.49 -15.71
CA THR A 112 -1.99 -1.05 -15.97
C THR A 112 -2.11 -0.29 -14.66
N ALA A 113 -1.39 0.83 -14.55
CA ALA A 113 -1.40 1.71 -13.41
C ALA A 113 -2.16 3.01 -13.69
N HIS A 114 -3.04 3.39 -12.77
CA HIS A 114 -3.99 4.49 -12.91
C HIS A 114 -3.95 5.40 -11.69
N GLN A 115 -3.90 6.71 -11.95
CA GLN A 115 -4.13 7.72 -10.93
C GLN A 115 -5.60 8.14 -10.97
N VAL A 116 -6.23 8.22 -9.80
CA VAL A 116 -7.59 8.74 -9.62
C VAL A 116 -7.54 9.97 -8.74
N VAL A 117 -8.47 10.90 -8.96
CA VAL A 117 -8.53 12.17 -8.22
C VAL A 117 -9.94 12.37 -7.66
N PRO A 118 -10.09 13.12 -6.54
CA PRO A 118 -11.40 13.55 -6.08
C PRO A 118 -12.13 14.34 -7.15
N LYS A 119 -13.47 14.22 -7.15
CA LYS A 119 -14.33 15.12 -7.93
C LYS A 119 -14.03 16.57 -7.54
N ALA A 120 -14.15 17.49 -8.50
CA ALA A 120 -13.80 18.90 -8.28
C ALA A 120 -14.49 19.51 -7.04
N ASN A 121 -15.76 19.17 -6.82
CA ASN A 121 -16.56 19.62 -5.68
C ASN A 121 -16.22 18.92 -4.34
N GLU A 122 -15.37 17.90 -4.36
CA GLU A 122 -14.92 17.14 -3.19
C GLU A 122 -13.43 17.35 -2.86
N THR A 123 -12.76 18.26 -3.57
CA THR A 123 -11.37 18.63 -3.29
C THR A 123 -11.22 19.37 -1.95
N PHE A 124 -10.00 19.35 -1.40
CA PHE A 124 -9.71 19.90 -0.07
C PHE A 124 -10.12 21.37 0.06
N TRP A 125 -9.67 22.22 -0.86
CA TRP A 125 -9.93 23.66 -0.77
C TRP A 125 -11.38 24.02 -1.03
N VAL A 126 -12.09 23.26 -1.89
CA VAL A 126 -13.52 23.46 -2.09
C VAL A 126 -14.31 23.10 -0.83
N ASN A 127 -13.98 22.00 -0.16
CA ASN A 127 -14.65 21.64 1.09
C ASN A 127 -14.29 22.58 2.25
N LEU A 128 -13.00 22.91 2.42
CA LEU A 128 -12.53 23.77 3.50
C LEU A 128 -12.98 25.23 3.35
N LEU A 129 -12.64 25.86 2.22
CA LEU A 129 -12.89 27.29 2.01
C LEU A 129 -14.25 27.55 1.35
N GLY A 130 -14.66 26.68 0.41
CA GLY A 130 -15.92 26.86 -0.32
C GLY A 130 -17.15 26.46 0.48
N LYS A 131 -17.14 25.27 1.10
CA LYS A 131 -18.26 24.73 1.89
C LYS A 131 -18.16 25.01 3.39
N GLY A 132 -17.03 25.55 3.87
CA GLY A 132 -16.82 25.91 5.27
C GLY A 132 -16.63 24.72 6.22
N TYR A 133 -16.12 23.59 5.73
CA TYR A 133 -15.83 22.44 6.59
C TYR A 133 -14.72 22.81 7.58
N PRO A 134 -14.77 22.37 8.85
CA PRO A 134 -13.66 22.60 9.77
C PRO A 134 -12.40 21.90 9.26
N ALA A 135 -11.24 22.47 9.57
CA ALA A 135 -9.96 21.85 9.24
C ALA A 135 -9.90 20.39 9.77
N PRO A 136 -9.45 19.41 8.96
CA PRO A 136 -9.45 18.02 9.39
C PRO A 136 -8.61 17.82 10.66
N THR A 137 -9.16 17.04 11.58
CA THR A 137 -8.46 16.64 12.81
C THR A 137 -8.33 15.13 12.87
N GLN A 138 -7.59 14.62 13.86
CA GLN A 138 -7.47 13.17 14.08
C GLN A 138 -8.82 12.49 14.28
N SER A 139 -9.78 13.15 14.93
CA SER A 139 -11.13 12.65 15.20
C SER A 139 -12.14 12.98 14.09
N PHE A 140 -11.87 13.99 13.26
CA PHE A 140 -12.76 14.43 12.18
C PHE A 140 -12.02 14.49 10.84
N ARG A 141 -11.96 13.33 10.17
CA ARG A 141 -11.16 13.10 8.96
C ARG A 141 -12.01 13.03 7.67
N TRP A 142 -12.88 14.01 7.46
CA TRP A 142 -13.78 14.07 6.29
C TRP A 142 -13.06 13.95 4.94
N CYS A 143 -11.79 14.38 4.88
CA CYS A 143 -10.95 14.31 3.68
C CYS A 143 -10.61 12.87 3.26
N THR A 144 -10.55 11.91 4.20
CA THR A 144 -10.14 10.53 3.89
C THR A 144 -11.16 9.87 2.97
N GLU A 145 -12.43 9.96 3.32
CA GLU A 145 -13.53 9.40 2.53
C GLU A 145 -13.53 10.00 1.12
N ARG A 146 -13.65 11.33 1.04
CA ARG A 146 -13.82 12.08 -0.22
C ARG A 146 -12.64 12.03 -1.17
N MET A 147 -11.43 12.05 -0.62
CA MET A 147 -10.22 12.27 -1.42
C MET A 147 -9.37 11.01 -1.57
N LYS A 148 -9.58 9.97 -0.74
CA LYS A 148 -8.86 8.69 -0.85
C LYS A 148 -9.79 7.53 -1.16
N ILE A 149 -10.94 7.42 -0.49
CA ILE A 149 -11.82 6.25 -0.60
C ILE A 149 -12.74 6.37 -1.82
N ASP A 150 -13.43 7.50 -1.99
CA ASP A 150 -14.45 7.68 -3.05
C ASP A 150 -13.87 7.60 -4.47
N PRO A 151 -12.69 8.17 -4.78
CA PRO A 151 -12.11 8.07 -6.13
C PRO A 151 -11.76 6.62 -6.48
N VAL A 152 -11.18 5.88 -5.53
CA VAL A 152 -10.83 4.47 -5.71
C VAL A 152 -12.09 3.61 -5.79
N SER A 153 -13.08 3.88 -4.94
CA SER A 153 -14.38 3.18 -4.95
C SER A 153 -15.09 3.36 -6.29
N SER A 154 -15.07 4.58 -6.84
CA SER A 154 -15.64 4.86 -8.17
C SER A 154 -14.93 4.08 -9.28
N PHE A 155 -13.60 3.97 -9.21
CA PHE A 155 -12.82 3.15 -10.13
C PHE A 155 -13.15 1.66 -10.01
N ILE A 156 -13.26 1.14 -8.78
CA ILE A 156 -13.62 -0.27 -8.53
C ILE A 156 -15.02 -0.56 -9.07
N LEU A 157 -16.01 0.31 -8.80
CA LEU A 157 -17.39 0.14 -9.27
C LEU A 157 -17.49 0.18 -10.80
N ASP A 158 -16.69 1.01 -11.47
CA ASP A 158 -16.57 0.97 -12.94
C ASP A 158 -16.11 -0.40 -13.44
N LYS A 159 -15.12 -1.02 -12.77
CA LYS A 159 -14.65 -2.37 -13.14
C LYS A 159 -15.66 -3.45 -12.83
N VAL A 160 -16.32 -3.39 -11.66
CA VAL A 160 -17.44 -4.28 -11.32
C VAL A 160 -18.54 -4.20 -12.37
N THR A 161 -18.90 -2.99 -12.82
CA THR A 161 -19.95 -2.80 -13.84
C THR A 161 -19.58 -3.45 -15.17
N ARG A 162 -18.29 -3.45 -15.54
CA ARG A 162 -17.80 -4.03 -16.80
C ARG A 162 -17.55 -5.53 -16.75
N HIS A 163 -17.13 -6.05 -15.60
CA HIS A 163 -16.63 -7.42 -15.45
C HIS A 163 -17.48 -8.30 -14.52
N GLY A 164 -18.54 -7.74 -13.91
CA GLY A 164 -19.40 -8.40 -12.94
C GLY A 164 -18.81 -8.40 -11.52
N GLU A 165 -17.60 -8.92 -11.37
CA GLU A 165 -16.92 -9.01 -10.07
C GLU A 165 -15.43 -8.65 -10.19
N VAL A 166 -14.83 -8.21 -9.08
CA VAL A 166 -13.39 -7.87 -9.01
C VAL A 166 -12.77 -8.33 -7.69
N VAL A 167 -11.44 -8.53 -7.69
CA VAL A 167 -10.66 -8.77 -6.47
C VAL A 167 -9.82 -7.54 -6.15
N VAL A 168 -10.11 -6.89 -5.03
CA VAL A 168 -9.36 -5.77 -4.47
C VAL A 168 -8.26 -6.29 -3.58
N VAL A 169 -7.00 -6.01 -3.92
CA VAL A 169 -5.85 -6.48 -3.14
C VAL A 169 -5.25 -5.32 -2.34
N LEU A 170 -5.13 -5.52 -1.03
CA LEU A 170 -4.74 -4.49 -0.07
C LEU A 170 -3.53 -4.92 0.77
N GLY A 171 -2.60 -3.98 1.00
CA GLY A 171 -1.49 -4.14 1.94
C GLY A 171 -1.88 -3.89 3.39
N ALA A 172 -2.93 -4.54 3.87
CA ALA A 172 -3.37 -4.46 5.27
C ALA A 172 -2.74 -5.58 6.10
N ARG A 173 -2.45 -5.29 7.38
CA ARG A 173 -1.82 -6.24 8.31
C ARG A 173 -2.56 -6.27 9.65
N SER A 174 -2.76 -7.46 10.21
CA SER A 174 -3.42 -7.67 11.51
C SER A 174 -2.60 -7.06 12.65
N GLN A 175 -1.27 -7.13 12.56
CA GLN A 175 -0.35 -6.62 13.58
C GLN A 175 -0.16 -5.08 13.57
N GLU A 176 -0.87 -4.33 12.72
CA GLU A 176 -0.74 -2.87 12.69
C GLU A 176 -1.45 -2.18 13.86
N SER A 177 -2.61 -2.71 14.29
CA SER A 177 -3.32 -2.26 15.49
C SER A 177 -4.41 -3.26 15.87
N ALA A 178 -4.80 -3.26 17.15
CA ALA A 178 -5.91 -4.09 17.63
C ALA A 178 -7.23 -3.81 16.88
N SER A 179 -7.49 -2.55 16.52
CA SER A 179 -8.69 -2.18 15.74
C SER A 179 -8.63 -2.73 14.31
N ARG A 180 -7.46 -2.69 13.64
CA ARG A 180 -7.29 -3.32 12.32
C ARG A 180 -7.46 -4.83 12.37
N ALA A 181 -6.90 -5.50 13.37
CA ALA A 181 -7.08 -6.94 13.58
C ALA A 181 -8.57 -7.31 13.71
N GLN A 182 -9.33 -6.55 14.50
CA GLN A 182 -10.77 -6.77 14.67
C GLN A 182 -11.56 -6.61 13.36
N VAL A 183 -11.24 -5.59 12.57
CA VAL A 183 -11.91 -5.37 11.28
C VAL A 183 -11.60 -6.49 10.30
N ILE A 184 -10.34 -6.91 10.20
CA ILE A 184 -9.93 -8.01 9.32
C ILE A 184 -10.63 -9.31 9.74
N ALA A 185 -10.56 -9.65 11.03
CA ALA A 185 -11.19 -10.87 11.56
C ALA A 185 -12.71 -10.90 11.35
N LYS A 186 -13.39 -9.74 11.47
CA LYS A 186 -14.84 -9.64 11.25
C LYS A 186 -15.26 -9.98 9.81
N HIS A 187 -14.41 -9.68 8.84
CA HIS A 187 -14.72 -9.87 7.42
C HIS A 187 -14.13 -11.17 6.84
N LYS A 188 -13.26 -11.85 7.59
CA LYS A 188 -12.66 -13.12 7.20
C LYS A 188 -13.72 -14.22 7.09
N VAL A 189 -13.63 -15.00 6.02
CA VAL A 189 -14.48 -16.16 5.79
C VAL A 189 -13.61 -17.41 5.93
N ASP A 190 -13.92 -18.26 6.91
CA ASP A 190 -13.14 -19.47 7.15
C ASP A 190 -13.10 -20.37 5.90
N GLY A 191 -11.90 -20.78 5.51
CA GLY A 191 -11.67 -21.60 4.33
C GLY A 191 -11.63 -20.85 2.99
N SER A 192 -11.72 -19.51 3.00
CA SER A 192 -11.59 -18.69 1.78
C SER A 192 -10.48 -17.64 1.95
N LEU A 193 -9.61 -17.54 0.94
CA LEU A 193 -8.63 -16.45 0.85
C LEU A 193 -9.30 -15.09 0.59
N LEU A 194 -10.47 -15.13 -0.05
CA LEU A 194 -11.24 -13.95 -0.42
C LEU A 194 -12.33 -13.67 0.62
N SER A 195 -12.43 -12.40 1.00
CA SER A 195 -13.52 -11.88 1.83
C SER A 195 -14.40 -10.95 1.01
N LYS A 196 -15.69 -10.80 1.31
CA LYS A 196 -16.50 -9.79 0.60
C LYS A 196 -16.10 -8.38 1.03
N HIS A 197 -16.01 -7.47 0.07
CA HIS A 197 -15.80 -6.06 0.39
C HIS A 197 -17.02 -5.51 1.15
N SER A 198 -16.78 -4.76 2.23
CA SER A 198 -17.83 -4.36 3.17
C SER A 198 -18.84 -3.36 2.58
N SER A 199 -18.40 -2.49 1.67
CA SER A 199 -19.20 -1.39 1.11
C SER A 199 -19.38 -1.44 -0.41
N LEU A 200 -18.69 -2.33 -1.12
CA LEU A 200 -18.67 -2.35 -2.60
C LEU A 200 -19.25 -3.68 -3.09
N PRO A 201 -20.51 -3.68 -3.58
CA PRO A 201 -21.11 -4.87 -4.17
C PRO A 201 -20.25 -5.39 -5.33
N GLY A 202 -20.11 -6.71 -5.44
CA GLY A 202 -19.31 -7.36 -6.50
C GLY A 202 -17.79 -7.25 -6.32
N ALA A 203 -17.30 -6.63 -5.24
CA ALA A 203 -15.88 -6.62 -4.91
C ALA A 203 -15.56 -7.62 -3.79
N TYR A 204 -14.45 -8.33 -3.96
CA TYR A 204 -13.85 -9.21 -2.95
C TYR A 204 -12.52 -8.62 -2.52
N THR A 205 -12.11 -8.84 -1.28
CA THR A 205 -10.86 -8.33 -0.72
C THR A 205 -9.89 -9.48 -0.48
N TYR A 206 -8.63 -9.27 -0.83
CA TYR A 206 -7.52 -10.16 -0.55
C TYR A 206 -6.37 -9.39 0.11
N MET A 207 -5.74 -9.97 1.13
CA MET A 207 -4.70 -9.33 1.95
C MET A 207 -3.49 -10.26 2.09
N PRO A 208 -2.62 -10.37 1.08
CA PRO A 208 -1.56 -11.40 1.02
C PRO A 208 -0.50 -11.28 2.13
N ILE A 209 -0.42 -10.12 2.78
CA ILE A 209 0.54 -9.84 3.85
C ILE A 209 -0.16 -9.63 5.21
N GLU A 210 -1.41 -10.08 5.36
CA GLU A 210 -2.23 -9.92 6.58
C GLU A 210 -1.44 -10.24 7.85
N ASP A 211 -0.72 -11.36 7.85
CA ASP A 211 -0.03 -11.88 9.04
C ASP A 211 1.41 -11.38 9.18
N TRP A 212 1.92 -10.58 8.24
CA TRP A 212 3.28 -10.08 8.28
C TRP A 212 3.47 -9.03 9.39
N THR A 213 4.62 -9.09 10.04
CA THR A 213 5.09 -8.08 10.99
C THR A 213 5.61 -6.84 10.25
N PHE A 214 5.87 -5.76 11.01
CA PHE A 214 6.50 -4.56 10.45
C PHE A 214 7.92 -4.84 9.92
N ASP A 215 8.69 -5.65 10.64
CA ASP A 215 10.08 -5.94 10.27
C ASP A 215 10.16 -6.80 9.01
N GLU A 216 9.28 -7.79 8.87
CA GLU A 216 9.22 -8.65 7.68
C GLU A 216 8.91 -7.87 6.40
N VAL A 217 8.02 -6.87 6.47
CA VAL A 217 7.76 -5.95 5.35
C VAL A 217 9.04 -5.23 4.93
N TRP A 218 9.83 -4.74 5.88
CA TRP A 218 11.12 -4.08 5.57
C TRP A 218 12.18 -5.06 5.11
N MET A 219 12.25 -6.26 5.69
CA MET A 219 13.17 -7.31 5.28
C MET A 219 12.94 -7.69 3.82
N TYR A 220 11.69 -7.80 3.38
CA TYR A 220 11.38 -8.01 1.97
C TYR A 220 11.83 -6.82 1.10
N LEU A 221 11.46 -5.58 1.47
CA LEU A 221 11.78 -4.38 0.66
C LEU A 221 13.28 -4.07 0.55
N LEU A 222 14.08 -4.50 1.53
CA LEU A 222 15.52 -4.25 1.61
C LEU A 222 16.36 -5.49 1.29
N GLY A 223 15.74 -6.66 1.21
CA GLY A 223 16.42 -7.94 1.09
C GLY A 223 17.08 -8.15 -0.27
N ALA A 224 16.45 -7.71 -1.35
CA ALA A 224 16.97 -7.82 -2.71
C ALA A 224 16.76 -6.53 -3.52
N PRO A 225 17.47 -6.35 -4.65
CA PRO A 225 17.14 -5.31 -5.61
C PRO A 225 15.75 -5.56 -6.17
N ALA A 226 14.98 -4.50 -6.40
CA ALA A 226 13.61 -4.65 -6.90
C ALA A 226 13.58 -5.29 -8.31
N HIS A 227 12.78 -6.34 -8.49
CA HIS A 227 12.55 -7.02 -9.78
C HIS A 227 11.85 -6.12 -10.79
N GLY A 228 12.19 -6.28 -12.08
CA GLY A 228 11.53 -5.64 -13.24
C GLY A 228 11.59 -4.11 -13.28
N ALA A 229 12.10 -3.51 -12.23
CA ALA A 229 12.04 -2.09 -12.00
C ALA A 229 13.14 -1.68 -11.02
N GLU A 230 14.30 -1.36 -11.57
CA GLU A 230 15.31 -0.55 -10.87
C GLU A 230 14.75 0.78 -10.31
N ARG A 231 13.45 1.10 -10.53
CA ARG A 231 12.76 2.30 -10.03
C ARG A 231 11.29 2.17 -9.58
N ILE A 232 10.66 0.99 -9.44
CA ILE A 232 9.34 0.92 -8.74
C ILE A 232 9.52 1.26 -7.25
N THR A 233 10.74 1.15 -6.75
CA THR A 233 11.13 1.41 -5.35
C THR A 233 11.94 2.69 -5.18
N SER A 234 11.66 3.79 -5.91
CA SER A 234 12.15 5.12 -5.48
C SER A 234 11.60 5.51 -4.09
N CYS A 235 10.48 4.88 -3.68
CA CYS A 235 10.00 4.90 -2.31
C CYS A 235 10.99 4.30 -1.29
N SER A 236 11.84 3.32 -1.67
CA SER A 236 12.92 2.80 -0.82
C SER A 236 13.94 3.89 -0.47
N SER A 237 14.23 4.83 -1.38
CA SER A 237 15.12 5.96 -1.09
C SER A 237 14.52 6.94 -0.07
N TYR A 238 13.23 7.28 -0.20
CA TYR A 238 12.54 8.18 0.75
C TYR A 238 12.36 7.51 2.12
N THR A 239 12.03 6.23 2.13
CA THR A 239 11.89 5.43 3.37
C THR A 239 13.23 5.07 4.00
N ARG A 240 14.31 4.83 3.24
CA ARG A 240 15.68 4.76 3.79
C ARG A 240 16.06 6.08 4.46
N THR A 241 15.59 7.21 3.96
CA THR A 241 15.79 8.52 4.58
C THR A 241 15.00 8.62 5.90
N GLN A 242 13.77 8.12 5.96
CA GLN A 242 12.98 8.06 7.21
C GLN A 242 13.55 7.06 8.24
N VAL A 243 14.02 5.89 7.82
CA VAL A 243 14.70 4.92 8.70
C VAL A 243 16.00 5.50 9.25
N ARG A 244 16.79 6.20 8.42
CA ARG A 244 17.99 6.93 8.87
C ARG A 244 17.66 8.07 9.83
N ALA A 245 16.52 8.75 9.67
CA ALA A 245 16.08 9.78 10.59
C ALA A 245 15.64 9.18 11.94
N SER A 246 14.89 8.07 11.92
CA SER A 246 14.45 7.37 13.14
C SER A 246 15.63 6.78 13.92
N ALA A 247 16.64 6.23 13.25
CA ALA A 247 17.85 5.70 13.89
C ALA A 247 18.75 6.80 14.50
N ARG A 248 18.70 8.05 13.99
CA ARG A 248 19.41 9.19 14.58
C ARG A 248 18.71 9.77 15.81
N LEU A 249 17.38 9.69 15.85
CA LEU A 249 16.57 10.13 17.00
C LEU A 249 16.65 9.16 18.19
N SER A 250 16.97 7.88 17.96
CA SER A 250 17.21 6.90 19.03
C SER A 250 18.63 6.95 19.62
N SER A 251 19.57 7.66 19.00
CA SER A 251 20.97 7.77 19.46
C SER A 251 21.31 9.07 20.19
N THR A 252 20.37 10.00 20.36
CA THR A 252 20.59 11.18 21.20
C THR A 252 20.54 10.78 22.68
N PRO A 253 21.60 11.04 23.48
CA PRO A 253 21.58 10.81 24.92
C PRO A 253 20.43 11.61 25.54
N ARG A 254 19.57 10.95 26.32
CA ARG A 254 18.57 11.64 27.13
C ARG A 254 19.31 12.45 28.18
N HIS A 255 19.35 13.78 28.02
CA HIS A 255 19.71 14.65 29.13
C HIS A 255 18.65 14.54 30.23
N PRO A 256 19.05 14.45 31.52
CA PRO A 256 18.10 14.48 32.61
C PRO A 256 17.38 15.84 32.62
N PRO A 257 16.09 15.89 32.98
CA PRO A 257 15.34 17.13 32.98
C PRO A 257 15.93 18.09 34.02
N ALA A 258 16.28 19.30 33.57
CA ALA A 258 16.67 20.39 34.45
C ALA A 258 15.46 20.78 35.32
N GLY A 259 15.64 20.71 36.64
CA GLY A 259 14.62 21.11 37.61
C GLY A 259 14.29 22.59 37.48
N ILE A 260 13.02 22.89 37.23
CA ILE A 260 12.47 24.25 37.33
C ILE A 260 12.03 24.44 38.80
N PRO A 261 12.50 25.48 39.51
CA PRO A 261 12.05 25.74 40.87
C PRO A 261 10.60 26.23 40.85
N ALA A 262 9.79 25.66 41.73
CA ALA A 262 8.41 26.05 41.94
C ALA A 262 8.33 27.46 42.55
N SER A 263 7.65 28.39 41.88
CA SER A 263 7.12 29.58 42.54
C SER A 263 5.77 30.01 41.95
N ALA A 264 4.80 30.14 42.86
CA ALA A 264 3.59 30.96 42.84
C ALA A 264 2.62 30.83 41.64
N ALA A 265 1.65 29.93 41.78
CA ALA A 265 0.36 30.06 41.12
C ALA A 265 -0.47 31.18 41.78
N GLY A 266 -0.81 32.21 41.01
CA GLY A 266 -1.92 33.14 41.30
C GLY A 266 -3.05 32.90 40.27
N PRO A 267 -4.34 32.93 40.66
CA PRO A 267 -5.42 32.55 39.76
C PRO A 267 -6.12 33.78 39.16
N VAL A 268 -6.29 33.84 37.83
CA VAL A 268 -7.40 34.60 37.19
C VAL A 268 -7.58 34.19 35.71
N PRO A 269 -8.70 34.53 35.04
CA PRO A 269 -9.57 33.54 34.39
C PRO A 269 -9.83 33.84 32.90
N TRP A 270 -10.78 33.08 32.34
CA TRP A 270 -11.31 33.02 30.98
C TRP A 270 -10.63 32.00 30.05
#